data_AF-A0AA38GN68-F1
#
_entry.id   AF-A0AA38GN68-F1
#
_cell.length_a   1.000
_cell.length_b   1.000
_cell.length_c   1.000
_cell.angle_alpha   90.00
_cell.angle_beta   90.00
_cell.angle_gamma   90.00
#
_symmetry.space_group_name_H-M   'P 1'
#
loop_
_entity.id
_entity.type
_entity.pdbx_description
1 polymer ?
#
loop_
_entity_poly.entity_id
_entity_poly.type
_entity_poly.pdbx_seq_one_letter_code
_entity_poly.pdbx_strand_id
1 'polypeptide(L)' 'KAQNQQKVYADRHGTERSFEAGDLVFLRLQPYRQSSLKQKGAKKLKPRFYGPYRVVRRVGAVAYELELPEH' A
#
# COMPACT_ATOMS: atom_id res chain seq x y z
N LYS A 1 -16.74 4.15 -27.30
CA LYS A 1 -15.41 4.65 -27.76
C LYS A 1 -14.57 5.24 -26.61
N ALA A 2 -15.12 6.16 -25.79
CA ALA A 2 -14.40 6.79 -24.68
C ALA A 2 -14.02 5.82 -23.52
N GLN A 3 -14.92 4.91 -23.13
CA GLN A 3 -14.63 3.93 -22.07
C GLN A 3 -13.44 3.00 -22.41
N ASN A 4 -13.33 2.56 -23.67
CA ASN A 4 -12.21 1.72 -24.10
C ASN A 4 -10.87 2.47 -24.00
N GLN A 5 -10.86 3.78 -24.31
CA GLN A 5 -9.66 4.59 -24.15
C GLN A 5 -9.29 4.77 -22.67
N GLN A 6 -10.27 5.08 -21.81
CA GLN A 6 -10.04 5.18 -20.36
C GLN A 6 -9.47 3.88 -19.78
N LYS A 7 -10.00 2.73 -20.21
CA LYS A 7 -9.50 1.42 -19.81
C LYS A 7 -8.04 1.21 -20.25
N VAL A 8 -7.71 1.48 -21.51
CA VAL A 8 -6.33 1.35 -22.01
C VAL A 8 -5.36 2.25 -21.25
N TYR A 9 -5.75 3.48 -20.91
CA TYR A 9 -4.92 4.37 -20.11
C TYR A 9 -4.74 3.88 -18.66
N ALA A 10 -5.80 3.33 -18.04
CA ALA A 10 -5.73 2.75 -16.71
C ALA A 10 -4.84 1.50 -16.67
N ASP A 11 -5.05 0.57 -17.61
CA ASP A 11 -4.33 -0.70 -17.71
C ASP A 11 -2.84 -0.46 -18.02
N ARG A 12 -2.51 0.58 -18.81
CA ARG A 12 -1.12 0.94 -19.12
C ARG A 12 -0.27 1.31 -17.90
N HIS A 13 -0.90 1.79 -16.83
CA HIS A 13 -0.21 2.17 -15.59
C HIS A 13 -0.40 1.15 -14.45
N GLY A 14 -1.29 0.16 -14.63
CA GLY A 14 -1.50 -0.92 -13.70
C GLY A 14 -0.45 -2.02 -13.90
N THR A 15 0.67 -1.94 -13.19
CA THR A 15 1.60 -3.07 -13.11
C THR A 15 1.09 -4.07 -12.07
N GLU A 16 0.88 -5.33 -12.46
CA GLU A 16 0.70 -6.41 -11.48
C GLU A 16 1.99 -6.55 -10.67
N ARG A 17 1.89 -6.29 -9.36
CA ARG A 17 2.99 -6.46 -8.42
C ARG A 17 2.65 -7.60 -7.48
N SER A 18 3.54 -8.58 -7.43
CA SER A 18 3.54 -9.63 -6.42
C SER A 18 4.71 -9.40 -5.47
N PHE A 19 4.52 -9.80 -4.22
CA PHE A 19 5.53 -9.69 -3.17
C PHE A 19 5.71 -11.07 -2.53
N GLU A 20 6.92 -11.36 -2.06
CA GLU A 20 7.25 -12.59 -1.35
C GLU A 20 7.50 -12.34 0.13
N ALA A 21 7.52 -13.41 0.92
CA ALA A 21 7.87 -13.32 2.33
C ALA A 21 9.33 -12.86 2.47
N GLY A 22 9.55 -11.78 3.22
CA GLY A 22 10.86 -11.13 3.33
C GLY A 22 10.98 -9.79 2.62
N ASP A 23 10.10 -9.50 1.66
CA ASP A 23 10.12 -8.21 0.97
C ASP A 23 9.75 -7.06 1.91
N LEU A 24 10.36 -5.90 1.67
CA LEU A 24 10.02 -4.64 2.34
C LEU A 24 9.07 -3.84 1.47
N VAL A 25 7.86 -3.61 1.97
CA VAL A 25 6.80 -2.91 1.25
C VAL A 25 6.31 -1.69 2.02
N PHE A 26 5.87 -0.68 1.28
CA PHE A 26 5.24 0.50 1.86
C PHE A 26 3.72 0.32 1.96
N LEU A 27 3.16 0.62 3.13
CA LEU A 27 1.73 0.50 3.37
C LEU A 27 0.99 1.81 3.04
N ARG A 28 -0.11 1.72 2.29
CA ARG A 28 -1.05 2.83 2.09
C ARG A 28 -2.31 2.60 2.92
N LEU A 29 -2.58 3.50 3.86
CA LEU A 29 -3.76 3.43 4.71
C LEU A 29 -4.93 4.28 4.21
N GLN A 30 -6.14 3.81 4.47
CA GLN A 30 -7.36 4.60 4.33
C GLN A 30 -7.36 5.77 5.33
N PRO A 31 -7.94 6.94 4.99
CA PRO A 31 -7.82 8.16 5.79
C PRO A 31 -8.16 7.99 7.29
N TYR A 32 -9.22 7.26 7.62
CA TYR A 32 -9.64 7.07 9.01
C TYR A 32 -8.71 6.16 9.83
N ARG A 33 -7.87 5.34 9.17
CA ARG A 33 -6.87 4.48 9.82
C ARG A 33 -5.51 5.13 9.96
N GLN A 34 -5.27 6.29 9.33
CA GLN A 34 -3.95 6.94 9.37
C GLN A 34 -3.53 7.40 10.76
N SER A 35 -4.48 7.59 11.68
CA SER A 35 -4.21 7.89 13.10
C SER A 35 -3.65 6.69 13.87
N SER A 36 -3.86 5.45 13.38
CA SER A 36 -3.39 4.24 14.06
C SER A 36 -1.87 4.07 13.97
N LEU A 37 -1.23 4.46 12.87
CA LEU A 37 0.23 4.48 12.81
C LEU A 37 0.75 5.76 13.46
N LYS A 38 1.84 5.67 14.24
CA LYS A 38 2.52 6.81 14.86
C LYS A 38 2.93 7.83 13.78
N GLN A 39 2.05 8.77 13.45
CA GLN A 39 2.34 9.88 12.55
C GLN A 39 3.22 10.89 13.28
N LYS A 40 4.55 10.73 13.14
CA LYS A 40 5.49 11.81 13.46
C LYS A 40 5.43 12.84 12.33
N GLY A 41 4.45 13.75 12.33
CA GLY A 41 4.39 14.79 11.29
C GLY A 41 3.15 15.70 11.29
N ALA A 42 3.30 16.86 10.63
CA ALA A 42 2.30 17.92 10.53
C ALA A 42 1.02 17.49 9.78
N LYS A 43 -0.14 18.03 10.19
CA LYS A 43 -1.47 17.65 9.65
C LYS A 43 -1.62 17.81 8.13
N LYS A 44 -0.89 18.75 7.51
CA LYS A 44 -1.02 19.13 6.08
C LYS A 44 -0.05 18.38 5.15
N LEU A 45 1.10 17.94 5.66
CA LEU A 45 2.16 17.26 4.90
C LEU A 45 2.34 15.81 5.37
N LYS A 46 1.23 15.10 5.56
CA LYS A 46 1.26 13.69 5.97
C LYS A 46 1.74 12.82 4.81
N PRO A 47 2.59 11.81 5.06
CA PRO A 47 3.05 10.92 4.01
C PRO A 47 1.88 10.09 3.46
N ARG A 48 1.88 9.85 2.14
CA ARG A 48 0.89 9.01 1.46
C ARG A 48 1.08 7.52 1.77
N PHE A 49 2.32 7.11 2.01
CA PHE A 49 2.74 5.75 2.30
C PHE A 49 3.53 5.72 3.61
N TYR A 50 3.40 4.64 4.38
CA TYR A 50 4.00 4.47 5.71
C TYR A 50 4.95 3.29 5.67
N GLY A 51 6.16 3.52 6.21
CA GLY A 51 7.14 2.51 6.64
C GLY A 51 7.54 1.46 5.60
N PRO A 52 8.81 1.03 5.55
CA PRO A 52 9.08 -0.28 5.01
C PRO A 52 8.64 -1.33 6.06
N TYR A 53 7.57 -2.07 5.75
CA TYR A 53 7.13 -3.20 6.55
C TYR A 53 7.52 -4.49 5.87
N ARG A 54 7.97 -5.46 6.65
CA ARG A 54 8.32 -6.77 6.13
C ARG A 54 7.07 -7.59 5.89
N VAL A 55 6.98 -8.20 4.72
CA VAL A 55 5.95 -9.20 4.43
C VAL A 55 6.31 -10.48 5.19
N VAL A 56 5.46 -10.88 6.14
CA VAL A 56 5.63 -12.12 6.92
C VAL A 56 5.24 -13.31 6.07
N ARG A 57 4.06 -13.23 5.43
CA ARG A 57 3.55 -14.26 4.52
C ARG A 57 2.51 -13.70 3.55
N ARG A 58 2.33 -14.40 2.44
CA ARG A 58 1.24 -14.17 1.49
C ARG A 58 0.01 -14.96 1.95
N VAL A 59 -1.06 -14.25 2.29
CA VAL A 59 -2.33 -14.85 2.73
C VAL A 59 -3.23 -15.18 1.53
N GLY A 60 -3.11 -14.43 0.44
CA GLY A 60 -3.83 -14.68 -0.80
C GLY A 60 -3.20 -13.98 -2.01
N ALA A 61 -3.86 -14.05 -3.17
CA ALA A 61 -3.30 -13.49 -4.41
C ALA A 61 -2.94 -12.00 -4.29
N VAL A 62 -3.74 -11.23 -3.52
CA VAL A 62 -3.61 -9.77 -3.33
C VAL A 62 -3.55 -9.40 -1.83
N ALA A 63 -3.43 -10.39 -0.94
CA ALA A 63 -3.47 -10.20 0.51
C ALA A 63 -2.17 -10.66 1.14
N TYR A 64 -1.53 -9.76 1.88
CA TYR A 64 -0.22 -9.97 2.51
C TYR A 64 -0.31 -9.63 4.00
N GLU A 65 0.31 -10.47 4.83
CA GLU A 65 0.48 -10.19 6.25
C GLU A 65 1.78 -9.43 6.46
N LEU A 66 1.70 -8.29 7.14
CA LEU A 66 2.82 -7.40 7.37
C LEU A 66 3.20 -7.40 8.85
N GLU A 67 4.49 -7.36 9.12
CA GLU A 67 5.03 -7.14 10.45
C GLU A 67 4.93 -5.65 10.80
N LEU A 68 3.87 -5.29 11.51
CA LEU A 68 3.67 -3.93 12.02
C LEU A 68 4.27 -3.82 13.42
N PRO A 69 4.93 -2.70 13.77
CA PRO A 69 5.45 -2.48 15.11
C PRO A 69 4.29 -2.40 16.10
N GLU A 70 4.37 -3.18 17.18
CA GLU A 70 3.49 -3.04 18.33
C GLU A 70 3.74 -1.68 19.02
N HIS A 71 2.69 -1.11 19.58
CA HIS A 71 2.68 0.29 20.04
C HIS A 71 3.49 0.54 21.30
#